data_AF-A0A2E7UEN4-F1
#
_entry.id   AF-A0A2E7UEN4-F1
#
_cell.length_a   1.000
_cell.length_b   1.000
_cell.length_c   1.000
_cell.angle_alpha   90.00
_cell.angle_beta   90.00
_cell.angle_gamma   90.00
#
_symmetry.space_group_name_H-M   'P 1'
#
loop_
_entity.id
_entity.type
_entity.pdbx_description
1 polymer ?
#
loop_
_entity_poly.entity_id
_entity_poly.type
_entity_poly.pdbx_seq_one_letter_code
_entity_poly.pdbx_strand_id
1 'polypeptide(L)'
;MTFRTACAARVLALAIAGSALAIPAFAQTGTGQPPDGESSSALHNAAYEKGLESAFTTPETIGEMLQCSALWDRWAYAVESAADPAFTQGLREELSAGNANSRKLYWQRLARRNMGEEDSPTYYDKMQARAEEQADKTYAEYVAGSERGMQSMMGWLALC
;
A
#
# COMPACT_ATOMS: atom_id res chain seq x y z
N MET A 1 -78.51 -32.35 1.71
CA MET A 1 -78.49 -32.49 3.18
C MET A 1 -77.10 -32.05 3.65
N THR A 2 -76.78 -30.76 3.82
CA THR A 2 -76.99 -29.86 4.99
C THR A 2 -76.55 -30.43 6.34
N PHE A 3 -75.53 -29.80 6.96
CA PHE A 3 -75.39 -29.23 8.32
C PHE A 3 -73.90 -28.81 8.51
N ARG A 4 -73.47 -27.52 8.51
CA ARG A 4 -73.48 -26.48 9.59
C ARG A 4 -73.24 -27.09 10.98
N THR A 5 -72.29 -26.68 11.82
CA THR A 5 -72.10 -25.34 12.45
C THR A 5 -70.79 -25.33 13.29
N ALA A 6 -70.31 -24.12 13.58
CA ALA A 6 -69.04 -23.71 14.20
C ALA A 6 -68.85 -24.01 15.71
N CYS A 7 -67.61 -23.84 16.20
CA CYS A 7 -67.38 -23.18 17.49
C CYS A 7 -66.08 -22.35 17.44
N ALA A 8 -66.21 -21.07 17.79
CA ALA A 8 -65.15 -20.09 17.89
C ALA A 8 -64.45 -20.18 19.26
N ALA A 9 -63.17 -19.83 19.30
CA ALA A 9 -62.54 -19.26 20.49
C ALA A 9 -61.38 -18.33 20.06
N ARG A 10 -61.66 -17.02 20.17
CA ARG A 10 -60.67 -15.94 20.24
C ARG A 10 -59.70 -16.21 21.38
N VAL A 11 -58.40 -15.91 21.24
CA VAL A 11 -57.60 -15.20 22.27
C VAL A 11 -56.39 -14.51 21.61
N LEU A 12 -56.38 -13.19 21.81
CA LEU A 12 -55.28 -12.20 21.82
C LEU A 12 -54.19 -12.21 20.73
N ALA A 13 -54.28 -11.21 19.85
CA ALA A 13 -53.12 -10.58 19.25
C ALA A 13 -52.30 -9.86 20.33
N LEU A 14 -51.07 -10.34 20.58
CA LEU A 14 -50.07 -9.57 21.32
C LEU A 14 -49.31 -8.71 20.31
N ALA A 15 -49.76 -7.45 20.17
CA ALA A 15 -49.03 -6.44 19.42
C ALA A 15 -47.74 -6.11 20.18
N ILE A 16 -46.61 -6.68 19.76
CA ILE A 16 -45.30 -6.23 20.20
C ILE A 16 -45.05 -4.92 19.44
N ALA A 17 -45.34 -3.81 20.11
CA ALA A 17 -44.90 -2.48 19.72
C ALA A 17 -43.36 -2.44 19.88
N GLY A 18 -42.66 -2.90 18.84
CA GLY A 18 -41.23 -2.68 18.70
C GLY A 18 -41.02 -1.21 18.39
N SER A 19 -40.59 -0.45 19.40
CA SER A 19 -40.08 0.90 19.23
C SER A 19 -39.00 0.88 18.15
N ALA A 20 -39.31 1.40 16.97
CA ALA A 20 -38.32 1.70 15.95
C ALA A 20 -37.41 2.79 16.53
N LEU A 21 -36.33 2.37 17.18
CA LEU A 21 -35.17 3.23 17.39
C LEU A 21 -34.72 3.63 15.99
N ALA A 22 -35.03 4.85 15.60
CA ALA A 22 -34.39 5.52 14.49
C ALA A 22 -32.90 5.57 14.82
N ILE A 23 -32.16 4.56 14.37
CA ILE A 23 -30.72 4.61 14.29
C ILE A 23 -30.44 5.84 13.43
N PRO A 24 -29.77 6.88 13.94
CA PRO A 24 -29.37 7.97 13.09
C PRO A 24 -28.50 7.33 12.01
N ALA A 25 -28.95 7.45 10.76
CA ALA A 25 -28.13 7.13 9.62
C ALA A 25 -26.87 7.99 9.76
N PHE A 26 -25.80 7.38 10.26
CA PHE A 26 -24.47 7.93 10.08
C PHE A 26 -24.31 8.02 8.57
N ALA A 27 -24.32 9.26 8.09
CA ALA A 27 -24.06 9.60 6.71
C ALA A 27 -22.84 8.79 6.27
N GLN A 28 -23.01 8.02 5.21
CA GLN A 28 -21.92 7.31 4.54
C GLN A 28 -20.90 8.36 4.10
N THR A 29 -19.86 8.54 4.90
CA THR A 29 -18.66 9.27 4.50
C THR A 29 -17.90 8.38 3.53
N GLY A 30 -18.00 8.71 2.24
CA GLY A 30 -17.14 8.22 1.17
C GLY A 30 -17.41 6.79 0.70
N THR A 31 -18.36 6.61 -0.22
CA THR A 31 -18.30 5.50 -1.17
C THR A 31 -17.19 5.77 -2.20
N GLY A 32 -15.94 5.86 -1.74
CA GLY A 32 -14.79 5.85 -2.62
C GLY A 32 -14.51 4.40 -2.96
N GLN A 33 -15.11 3.88 -4.03
CA GLN A 33 -14.61 2.64 -4.62
C GLN A 33 -13.09 2.84 -4.82
N PRO A 34 -12.23 1.90 -4.36
CA PRO A 34 -10.82 1.96 -4.66
C PRO A 34 -10.64 2.16 -6.17
N PRO A 35 -9.70 3.02 -6.62
CA PRO A 35 -9.45 3.17 -8.04
C PRO A 35 -9.19 1.78 -8.65
N ASP A 36 -9.71 1.56 -9.87
CA ASP A 36 -9.39 0.35 -10.62
C ASP A 36 -7.89 0.28 -10.93
N GLY A 37 -7.40 -0.88 -11.38
CA GLY A 37 -5.97 -1.10 -11.62
C GLY A 37 -5.33 -0.08 -12.55
N GLU A 38 -6.03 0.30 -13.62
CA GLU A 38 -5.53 1.29 -14.58
C GLU A 38 -5.40 2.67 -13.93
N SER A 39 -6.45 3.15 -13.25
CA SER A 39 -6.42 4.41 -12.51
C SER A 39 -5.36 4.41 -11.40
N SER A 40 -5.21 3.28 -10.71
CA SER A 40 -4.18 3.10 -9.68
C SER A 40 -2.78 3.21 -10.27
N SER A 41 -2.49 2.53 -11.39
CA SER A 41 -1.17 2.60 -12.04
C SER A 41 -0.82 4.02 -12.50
N ALA A 42 -1.79 4.74 -13.07
CA ALA A 42 -1.62 6.13 -13.49
C ALA A 42 -1.27 7.06 -12.31
N LEU A 43 -1.90 6.87 -11.15
CA LEU A 43 -1.59 7.63 -9.94
C LEU A 43 -0.16 7.37 -9.44
N HIS A 44 0.30 6.11 -9.48
CA HIS A 44 1.66 5.76 -9.08
C HIS A 44 2.70 6.35 -10.04
N ASN A 45 2.45 6.24 -11.35
CA ASN A 45 3.31 6.81 -12.38
C ASN A 45 3.44 8.34 -12.22
N ALA A 46 2.31 9.04 -12.03
CA ALA A 46 2.31 10.50 -11.85
C ALA A 46 3.03 10.93 -10.56
N ALA A 47 2.85 10.20 -9.46
CA ALA A 47 3.56 10.48 -8.21
C ALA A 47 5.07 10.22 -8.34
N TYR A 48 5.46 9.18 -9.07
CA TYR A 48 6.87 8.89 -9.36
C TYR A 48 7.50 9.97 -10.24
N GLU A 49 6.82 10.41 -11.30
CA GLU A 49 7.26 11.52 -12.17
C GLU A 49 7.45 12.81 -11.40
N LYS A 50 6.48 13.17 -10.55
CA LYS A 50 6.60 14.32 -9.65
C LYS A 50 7.79 14.16 -8.69
N GLY A 51 8.02 12.94 -8.22
CA GLY A 51 9.21 12.60 -7.44
C GLY A 51 10.50 12.91 -8.19
N LEU A 52 10.60 12.52 -9.46
CA LEU A 52 11.77 12.78 -10.31
C LEU A 52 12.04 14.28 -10.49
N GLU A 53 10.99 15.08 -10.65
CA GLU A 53 11.12 16.54 -10.75
C GLU A 53 11.66 17.19 -9.47
N SER A 54 11.45 16.54 -8.33
CA SER A 54 11.88 17.02 -7.00
C SER A 54 13.18 16.38 -6.48
N ALA A 55 13.73 15.41 -7.21
CA ALA A 55 14.95 14.71 -6.83
C ALA A 55 16.18 15.55 -7.18
N PHE A 56 16.60 16.43 -6.26
CA PHE A 56 17.76 17.32 -6.45
C PHE A 56 19.09 16.72 -5.96
N THR A 57 19.05 15.61 -5.23
CA THR A 57 20.23 14.95 -4.65
C THR A 57 20.16 13.45 -4.90
N THR A 58 21.31 12.81 -5.06
CA THR A 58 21.40 11.34 -5.13
C THR A 58 21.81 10.79 -3.77
N PRO A 59 21.39 9.57 -3.38
CA PRO A 59 21.87 8.89 -2.17
C PRO A 59 23.42 8.85 -2.11
N GLU A 60 24.01 9.38 -1.04
CA GLU A 60 25.48 9.51 -0.93
C GLU A 60 26.09 8.60 0.14
N THR A 61 25.34 8.34 1.21
CA THR A 61 25.82 7.52 2.33
C THR A 61 25.44 6.05 2.17
N ILE A 62 26.20 5.15 2.80
CA ILE A 62 25.87 3.71 2.87
C ILE A 62 24.45 3.49 3.39
N GLY A 63 24.02 4.27 4.39
CA GLY A 63 22.67 4.20 4.94
C GLY A 63 21.58 4.56 3.93
N GLU A 64 21.74 5.65 3.18
CA GLU A 64 20.78 6.07 2.15
C GLU A 64 20.73 5.06 1.00
N MET A 65 21.88 4.54 0.58
CA MET A 65 21.93 3.48 -0.44
C MET A 65 21.22 2.21 0.03
N LEU A 66 21.44 1.79 1.28
CA LEU A 66 20.72 0.64 1.85
C LEU A 66 19.22 0.92 1.97
N GLN A 67 18.83 2.15 2.32
CA GLN A 67 17.42 2.56 2.36
C GLN A 67 16.79 2.47 0.98
N CYS A 68 17.47 2.95 -0.07
CA CYS A 68 17.03 2.79 -1.45
C CYS A 68 16.91 1.33 -1.86
N SER A 69 17.88 0.49 -1.49
CA SER A 69 17.79 -0.96 -1.72
C SER A 69 16.54 -1.56 -1.07
N ALA A 70 16.27 -1.22 0.19
CA ALA A 70 15.15 -1.76 0.95
C ALA A 70 13.79 -1.28 0.39
N LEU A 71 13.68 0.00 0.00
CA LEU A 71 12.45 0.53 -0.62
C LEU A 71 12.15 -0.14 -1.96
N TRP A 72 13.15 -0.31 -2.83
CA TRP A 72 12.98 -1.02 -4.09
C TRP A 72 12.61 -2.50 -3.88
N ASP A 73 13.10 -3.14 -2.81
CA ASP A 73 12.69 -4.50 -2.42
C ASP A 73 11.21 -4.56 -2.01
N ARG A 74 10.75 -3.62 -1.17
CA ARG A 74 9.33 -3.54 -0.79
C ARG A 74 8.43 -3.23 -1.98
N TRP A 75 8.90 -2.40 -2.91
CA TRP A 75 8.17 -2.12 -4.14
C TRP A 75 8.08 -3.35 -5.05
N ALA A 76 9.18 -4.08 -5.25
CA ALA A 76 9.18 -5.32 -6.01
C ALA A 76 8.12 -6.29 -5.46
N TYR A 77 8.11 -6.49 -4.14
CA TYR A 77 7.10 -7.29 -3.47
C TYR A 77 5.67 -6.77 -3.70
N ALA A 78 5.45 -5.45 -3.61
CA ALA A 78 4.14 -4.85 -3.86
C ALA A 78 3.61 -5.13 -5.28
N VAL A 79 4.48 -5.03 -6.28
CA VAL A 79 4.11 -5.28 -7.69
C VAL A 79 3.93 -6.77 -7.96
N GLU A 80 4.82 -7.62 -7.44
CA GLU A 80 4.75 -9.08 -7.63
C GLU A 80 3.54 -9.71 -6.93
N SER A 81 3.12 -9.16 -5.79
CA SER A 81 1.96 -9.62 -5.03
C SER A 81 0.64 -8.96 -5.46
N ALA A 82 0.67 -7.99 -6.37
CA ALA A 82 -0.51 -7.32 -6.86
C ALA A 82 -1.41 -8.33 -7.61
N ALA A 83 -2.64 -8.49 -7.14
CA ALA A 83 -3.63 -9.36 -7.79
C ALA A 83 -4.26 -8.75 -9.06
N ASP A 84 -3.89 -7.51 -9.40
CA ASP A 84 -4.47 -6.74 -10.49
C ASP A 84 -3.49 -6.63 -11.68
N PRO A 85 -3.73 -7.37 -12.78
CA PRO A 85 -2.90 -7.29 -13.96
C PRO A 85 -2.92 -5.92 -14.64
N ALA A 86 -4.06 -5.19 -14.60
CA ALA A 86 -4.17 -3.87 -15.22
C ALA A 86 -3.29 -2.86 -14.47
N PHE A 87 -3.20 -2.98 -13.16
CA PHE A 87 -2.24 -2.21 -12.36
C PHE A 87 -0.80 -2.49 -12.81
N THR A 88 -0.37 -3.75 -12.79
CA THR A 88 1.03 -4.10 -13.11
C THR A 88 1.43 -3.77 -14.56
N GLN A 89 0.51 -3.90 -15.53
CA GLN A 89 0.76 -3.60 -16.94
C GLN A 89 0.72 -2.10 -17.25
N GLY A 90 -0.04 -1.33 -16.47
CA GLY A 90 -0.13 0.13 -16.62
C GLY A 90 1.03 0.90 -15.96
N LEU A 91 1.85 0.23 -15.14
CA LEU A 91 3.03 0.86 -14.55
C LEU A 91 4.07 1.21 -15.62
N ARG A 92 4.78 2.31 -15.39
CA ARG A 92 5.99 2.65 -16.13
C ARG A 92 7.02 1.51 -16.03
N GLU A 93 7.83 1.36 -17.06
CA GLU A 93 8.84 0.29 -17.13
C GLU A 93 9.78 0.34 -15.92
N GLU A 94 10.19 1.54 -15.48
CA GLU A 94 11.06 1.76 -14.33
C GLU A 94 10.46 1.24 -13.01
N LEU A 95 9.13 1.21 -12.91
CA LEU A 95 8.39 0.72 -11.76
C LEU A 95 8.00 -0.76 -11.86
N SER A 96 8.36 -1.45 -12.95
CA SER A 96 8.12 -2.90 -13.05
C SER A 96 8.88 -3.67 -11.97
N ALA A 97 8.35 -4.84 -11.57
CA ALA A 97 9.00 -5.73 -10.60
C ALA A 97 10.44 -6.10 -11.00
N GLY A 98 10.69 -6.34 -12.29
CA GLY A 98 12.02 -6.67 -12.79
C GLY A 98 13.03 -5.53 -12.61
N ASN A 99 12.62 -4.29 -12.92
CA ASN A 99 13.46 -3.12 -12.70
C ASN A 99 13.62 -2.79 -11.21
N ALA A 100 12.57 -2.98 -10.41
CA ALA A 100 12.64 -2.83 -8.95
C ALA A 100 13.68 -3.76 -8.33
N ASN A 101 13.68 -5.04 -8.71
CA ASN A 101 14.69 -6.00 -8.28
C ASN A 101 16.11 -5.62 -8.74
N SER A 102 16.23 -5.09 -9.96
CA SER A 102 17.52 -4.62 -10.49
C SER A 102 18.05 -3.41 -9.71
N ARG A 103 17.18 -2.45 -9.38
CA ARG A 103 17.48 -1.26 -8.58
C ARG A 103 17.86 -1.61 -7.14
N LYS A 104 17.11 -2.52 -6.51
CA LYS A 104 17.47 -3.12 -5.21
C LYS A 104 18.92 -3.59 -5.21
N LEU A 105 19.28 -4.46 -6.16
CA LEU A 105 20.62 -5.04 -6.24
C LEU A 105 21.70 -4.00 -6.56
N TYR A 106 21.39 -3.02 -7.41
CA TYR A 106 22.30 -1.91 -7.73
C TYR A 106 22.73 -1.17 -6.46
N TRP A 107 21.76 -0.74 -5.65
CA TRP A 107 22.05 0.02 -4.43
C TRP A 107 22.73 -0.80 -3.36
N GLN A 108 22.30 -2.05 -3.16
CA GLN A 108 22.95 -2.93 -2.20
C GLN A 108 24.44 -3.13 -2.54
N ARG A 109 24.76 -3.32 -3.82
CA ARG A 109 26.15 -3.48 -4.29
C ARG A 109 26.93 -2.19 -4.17
N LEU A 110 26.32 -1.03 -4.46
CA LEU A 110 26.98 0.26 -4.31
C LEU A 110 27.29 0.56 -2.83
N ALA A 111 26.36 0.30 -1.93
CA ALA A 111 26.57 0.41 -0.49
C ALA A 111 27.75 -0.46 -0.02
N ARG A 112 27.84 -1.71 -0.49
CA ARG A 112 28.98 -2.59 -0.18
C ARG A 112 30.31 -2.08 -0.72
N ARG A 113 30.34 -1.51 -1.93
CA ARG A 113 31.57 -0.91 -2.48
C ARG A 113 32.02 0.31 -1.67
N ASN A 114 31.08 1.11 -1.19
CA ASN A 114 31.38 2.34 -0.45
C ASN A 114 31.81 2.11 1.00
N MET A 115 31.68 0.89 1.54
CA MET A 115 32.28 0.50 2.82
C MET A 115 33.82 0.49 2.78
N GLY A 116 34.43 0.32 1.60
CA GLY A 116 35.89 0.29 1.47
C GLY A 116 36.56 -0.84 2.27
N GLU A 117 37.79 -0.61 2.72
CA GLU A 117 38.60 -1.57 3.51
C GLU A 117 38.30 -1.53 5.03
N GLU A 118 37.50 -0.57 5.51
CA GLU A 118 36.99 -0.52 6.89
C GLU A 118 35.75 -1.43 7.03
N ASP A 119 35.93 -2.71 6.70
CA ASP A 119 34.90 -3.72 6.83
C ASP A 119 34.68 -4.03 8.32
N SER A 120 33.83 -3.24 8.97
CA SER A 120 33.19 -3.63 10.22
C SER A 120 31.82 -4.21 9.86
N PRO A 121 31.68 -5.55 9.80
CA PRO A 121 30.39 -6.19 9.53
C PRO A 121 29.29 -5.66 10.45
N THR A 122 29.65 -5.37 11.72
CA THR A 122 28.71 -4.82 12.72
C THR A 122 28.16 -3.43 12.34
N TYR A 123 28.94 -2.61 11.65
CA TYR A 123 28.46 -1.30 11.18
C TYR A 123 27.51 -1.46 10.00
N TYR A 124 27.89 -2.27 9.00
CA TYR A 124 27.03 -2.53 7.84
C TYR A 124 25.69 -3.15 8.24
N ASP A 125 25.72 -4.17 9.10
CA ASP A 125 24.51 -4.85 9.58
C ASP A 125 23.58 -3.88 10.33
N LYS A 126 24.15 -2.98 11.14
CA LYS A 126 23.38 -1.93 11.84
C LYS A 126 22.75 -0.95 10.86
N MET A 127 23.48 -0.53 9.82
CA MET A 127 22.94 0.38 8.81
C MET A 127 21.86 -0.30 7.96
N GLN A 128 22.05 -1.58 7.63
CA GLN A 128 21.06 -2.38 6.93
C GLN A 128 19.77 -2.53 7.75
N ALA A 129 19.86 -2.91 9.02
CA ALA A 129 18.70 -3.04 9.89
C ALA A 129 17.91 -1.73 10.01
N ARG A 130 18.61 -0.58 10.12
CA ARG A 130 17.97 0.73 10.16
C ARG A 130 17.29 1.10 8.84
N ALA A 131 17.92 0.78 7.71
CA ALA A 131 17.36 1.00 6.39
C ALA A 131 16.09 0.17 6.16
N GLU A 132 16.11 -1.10 6.56
CA GLU A 132 14.96 -2.01 6.50
C GLU A 132 13.81 -1.50 7.39
N GLU A 133 14.10 -1.09 8.63
CA GLU A 133 13.09 -0.51 9.54
C GLU A 133 12.42 0.74 8.94
N GLN A 134 13.21 1.62 8.30
CA GLN A 134 12.66 2.83 7.68
C GLN A 134 11.83 2.51 6.42
N ALA A 135 12.29 1.56 5.59
CA ALA A 135 11.53 1.11 4.44
C ALA A 135 10.21 0.44 4.85
N ASP A 136 10.20 -0.34 5.93
CA ASP A 136 9.00 -0.97 6.47
C ASP A 136 7.97 0.06 6.94
N LYS A 137 8.39 1.16 7.56
CA LYS A 137 7.49 2.27 7.94
C LYS A 137 6.85 2.92 6.72
N THR A 138 7.66 3.25 5.70
CA THR A 138 7.15 3.82 4.44
C THR A 138 6.20 2.84 3.74
N TYR A 139 6.56 1.57 3.68
CA TYR A 139 5.74 0.53 3.07
C TYR A 139 4.42 0.30 3.83
N ALA A 140 4.43 0.34 5.16
CA ALA A 140 3.21 0.23 5.95
C ALA A 140 2.22 1.37 5.66
N GLU A 141 2.70 2.60 5.53
CA GLU A 141 1.85 3.75 5.15
C GLU A 141 1.30 3.63 3.73
N TYR A 142 2.10 3.07 2.82
CA TYR A 142 1.70 2.77 1.45
C TYR A 142 0.59 1.72 1.41
N VAL A 143 0.78 0.57 2.06
CA VAL A 143 -0.20 -0.54 2.09
C VAL A 143 -1.48 -0.15 2.82
N ALA A 144 -1.41 0.77 3.78
CA ALA A 144 -2.59 1.35 4.42
C ALA A 144 -3.48 2.16 3.45
N GLY A 145 -3.06 2.36 2.20
CA GLY A 145 -3.84 3.01 1.14
C GLY A 145 -3.94 4.53 1.30
N SER A 146 -3.06 5.13 2.10
CA SER A 146 -3.06 6.58 2.29
C SER A 146 -2.43 7.30 1.10
N GLU A 147 -3.01 8.42 0.67
CA GLU A 147 -2.42 9.26 -0.39
C GLU A 147 -0.99 9.67 -0.03
N ARG A 148 -0.76 10.04 1.24
CA ARG A 148 0.57 10.37 1.76
C ARG A 148 1.55 9.20 1.62
N GLY A 149 1.12 7.98 1.94
CA GLY A 149 1.95 6.79 1.84
C GLY A 149 2.35 6.49 0.40
N MET A 150 1.41 6.60 -0.55
CA MET A 150 1.69 6.45 -1.98
C MET A 150 2.64 7.53 -2.50
N GLN A 151 2.39 8.80 -2.18
CA GLN A 151 3.28 9.90 -2.55
C GLN A 151 4.67 9.73 -1.94
N SER A 152 4.76 9.31 -0.68
CA SER A 152 6.04 9.06 -0.01
C SER A 152 6.79 7.90 -0.64
N MET A 153 6.12 6.78 -0.90
CA MET A 153 6.74 5.61 -1.54
C MET A 153 7.26 5.98 -2.92
N MET A 154 6.42 6.56 -3.78
CA MET A 154 6.80 6.91 -5.15
C MET A 154 7.89 7.99 -5.20
N GLY A 155 7.82 9.00 -4.33
CA GLY A 155 8.85 10.02 -4.21
C GLY A 155 10.21 9.46 -3.78
N TRP A 156 10.21 8.52 -2.83
CA TRP A 156 11.43 7.82 -2.42
C TRP A 156 12.01 6.96 -3.54
N LEU A 157 11.18 6.21 -4.27
CA LEU A 157 11.67 5.41 -5.41
C LEU A 157 12.27 6.28 -6.51
N ALA A 158 11.68 7.45 -6.77
CA ALA A 158 12.19 8.41 -7.75
C ALA A 158 13.56 8.99 -7.36
N LEU A 159 13.86 9.08 -6.07
CA LEU A 159 15.17 9.50 -5.56
C LEU A 159 16.27 8.42 -5.75
N CYS A 160 15.88 7.15 -5.91
CA CYS A 160 16.77 5.98 -5.83
C CYS A 160 17.20 5.40 -7.22
#